data_AF-A0AAD6AUA4-F1
#
_entry.id   AF-A0AAD6AUA4-F1
#
_cell.length_a   1.000
_cell.length_b   1.000
_cell.length_c   1.000
_cell.angle_alpha   90.00
_cell.angle_beta   90.00
_cell.angle_gamma   90.00
#
_symmetry.space_group_name_H-M   'P 1'
#
loop_
_entity.id
_entity.type
_entity.pdbx_description
1 polymer ?
#
loop_
_entity_poly.entity_id
_entity_poly.type
_entity_poly.pdbx_seq_one_letter_code
_entity_poly.pdbx_strand_id
1 'polypeptide(L)'
;MEKAVIHFIILGVISVDPLSLCLSPGLTEGAGVLPDGLNAAVGGKVMFTTTQTPGTTFVTVNWKFGAKEIFTFFDGNFPAPEYEGRITFLFTGSLELRNLARTDSGEYSVTMFIAGGRT
;
A
#
# COMPACT_ATOMS: atom_id res chain seq x y z
N MET A 1 22.26 -3.43 8.41
CA MET A 1 20.87 -3.72 8.02
C MET A 1 20.48 -2.67 7.00
N GLU A 2 19.99 -3.08 5.84
CA GLU A 2 19.54 -2.16 4.80
C GLU A 2 18.08 -1.76 5.07
N LYS A 3 17.76 -0.48 4.80
CA LYS A 3 16.42 0.09 4.95
C LYS A 3 15.96 0.61 3.58
N ALA A 4 14.81 0.13 3.13
CA ALA A 4 14.13 0.67 1.95
C ALA A 4 12.80 1.32 2.35
N VAL A 5 12.46 2.44 1.71
CA VAL A 5 11.17 3.15 1.92
C VAL A 5 10.52 3.42 0.56
N ILE A 6 9.26 3.02 0.39
CA ILE A 6 8.49 3.22 -0.84
C ILE A 6 7.16 3.88 -0.48
N HIS A 7 6.71 4.82 -1.31
CA HIS A 7 5.44 5.53 -1.15
C HIS A 7 4.45 5.18 -2.27
N PHE A 8 3.18 5.10 -1.92
CA PHE A 8 2.04 4.84 -2.80
C PHE A 8 0.94 5.85 -2.50
N ILE A 9 0.10 6.16 -3.47
CA ILE A 9 -1.03 7.07 -3.27
C ILE A 9 -2.29 6.44 -3.83
N ILE A 10 -3.36 6.38 -3.04
CA ILE A 10 -4.72 6.14 -3.54
C ILE A 10 -5.36 7.51 -3.80
N LEU A 11 -5.64 7.82 -5.08
CA LEU A 11 -6.14 9.16 -5.47
C LEU A 11 -7.63 9.34 -5.14
N GLY A 12 -8.41 8.27 -5.26
CA GLY A 12 -9.83 8.33 -4.98
C GLY A 12 -10.47 6.95 -4.97
N VAL A 13 -11.41 6.78 -4.05
CA VAL A 13 -12.29 5.61 -3.98
C VAL A 13 -13.70 6.05 -4.40
N ILE A 14 -14.14 5.62 -5.59
CA ILE A 14 -15.44 6.01 -6.16
C ILE A 14 -16.55 5.02 -5.79
N SER A 15 -17.74 5.52 -5.50
CA SER A 15 -18.91 4.66 -5.31
C SER A 15 -19.31 4.05 -6.65
N VAL A 16 -19.47 2.73 -6.72
CA VAL A 16 -19.98 2.03 -7.92
C VAL A 16 -21.51 2.06 -8.00
N ASP A 17 -22.14 3.02 -7.34
CA ASP A 17 -23.58 3.25 -7.48
C ASP A 17 -23.92 3.48 -8.96
N PRO A 18 -24.88 2.73 -9.54
CA PRO A 18 -25.18 2.79 -10.98
C PRO A 18 -25.69 4.15 -11.46
N LEU A 19 -25.98 5.10 -10.56
CA LEU A 19 -26.38 6.47 -10.88
C LEU A 19 -25.29 7.51 -10.58
N SER A 20 -24.15 7.13 -9.99
CA SER A 20 -23.09 8.05 -9.58
C SER A 20 -21.90 8.03 -10.55
N LEU A 21 -22.13 8.48 -11.78
CA LEU A 21 -21.08 8.79 -12.75
C LEU A 21 -20.47 10.17 -12.46
N CYS A 22 -19.80 10.35 -11.33
CA CYS A 22 -18.93 11.51 -11.14
C CYS A 22 -17.56 11.20 -11.76
N LEU A 23 -17.49 11.33 -13.09
CA LEU A 23 -16.24 11.31 -13.84
C LEU A 23 -15.43 12.55 -13.45
N SER A 24 -14.30 12.38 -12.77
CA SER A 24 -13.28 13.42 -12.68
C SER A 24 -12.05 12.96 -13.47
N PRO A 25 -11.91 13.36 -14.75
CA PRO A 25 -10.63 13.25 -15.42
C PRO A 25 -9.83 14.52 -15.09
N GLY A 26 -8.70 14.35 -14.41
CA GLY A 26 -7.71 15.40 -14.37
C GLY A 26 -6.79 15.33 -13.17
N LEU A 27 -5.61 14.76 -13.35
CA LEU A 27 -4.43 15.34 -12.72
C LEU A 27 -3.21 15.20 -13.62
N THR A 28 -2.69 16.37 -14.01
CA THR A 28 -1.45 16.62 -14.71
C THR A 28 -0.26 16.04 -13.96
N GLU A 29 0.64 15.40 -14.72
CA GLU A 29 1.91 14.87 -14.26
C GLU A 29 2.81 15.99 -13.69
N GLY A 30 3.22 15.81 -12.43
CA GLY A 30 4.30 16.54 -11.79
C GLY A 30 5.44 15.58 -11.48
N ALA A 31 6.58 15.78 -12.13
CA ALA A 31 7.74 14.88 -12.12
C ALA A 31 8.26 14.57 -10.70
N GLY A 32 8.35 13.26 -10.37
CA GLY A 32 8.97 12.79 -9.13
C GLY A 32 8.61 11.37 -8.68
N VAL A 33 8.35 10.45 -9.61
CA VAL A 33 8.25 8.97 -9.49
C VAL A 33 7.68 8.42 -8.17
N LEU A 34 6.47 8.87 -7.83
CA LEU A 34 5.48 8.02 -7.15
C LEU A 34 4.81 7.16 -8.22
N PRO A 35 4.40 5.90 -7.96
CA PRO A 35 3.57 5.18 -8.91
C PRO A 35 2.33 6.04 -9.22
N ASP A 36 1.93 6.13 -10.50
CA ASP A 36 0.68 6.76 -10.92
C ASP A 36 -0.41 6.38 -9.93
N GLY A 37 -0.94 7.37 -9.23
CA GLY A 37 -1.77 7.11 -8.06
C GLY A 37 -2.94 6.17 -8.39
N LEU A 38 -3.21 5.22 -7.50
CA LEU A 38 -4.16 4.14 -7.76
C LEU A 38 -5.59 4.64 -7.56
N ASN A 39 -6.43 4.45 -8.58
CA ASN A 39 -7.86 4.68 -8.50
C ASN A 39 -8.57 3.35 -8.19
N ALA A 40 -9.52 3.38 -7.25
CA ALA A 40 -10.24 2.18 -6.83
C ALA A 40 -11.73 2.44 -6.58
N ALA A 41 -12.51 1.38 -6.46
CA ALA A 41 -13.94 1.44 -6.13
C ALA A 41 -14.19 1.22 -4.63
N VAL A 42 -15.24 1.82 -4.08
CA VAL A 42 -15.73 1.53 -2.73
C VAL A 42 -16.14 0.05 -2.67
N GLY A 43 -15.75 -0.63 -1.60
CA GLY A 43 -15.86 -2.09 -1.43
C GLY A 43 -14.85 -2.89 -2.26
N GLY A 44 -14.09 -2.24 -3.14
CA GLY A 44 -13.08 -2.85 -3.98
C GLY A 44 -11.77 -3.15 -3.23
N LYS A 45 -10.70 -3.32 -4.01
CA LYS A 45 -9.36 -3.62 -3.50
C LYS A 45 -8.27 -2.95 -4.33
N VAL A 46 -7.10 -2.80 -3.72
CA VAL A 46 -5.89 -2.26 -4.35
C VAL A 46 -4.69 -3.12 -3.97
N MET A 47 -3.73 -3.26 -4.89
CA MET A 47 -2.48 -3.97 -4.63
C MET A 47 -1.31 -2.98 -4.63
N PHE A 48 -0.62 -2.86 -3.50
CA PHE A 48 0.64 -2.14 -3.40
C PHE A 48 1.79 -3.11 -3.72
N THR A 49 2.35 -2.97 -4.91
CA THR A 49 3.39 -3.88 -5.39
C THR A 49 4.78 -3.37 -4.99
N THR A 50 5.55 -4.23 -4.34
CA THR A 50 6.98 -4.04 -4.08
C THR A 50 7.78 -5.16 -4.73
N THR A 51 9.08 -4.94 -4.93
CA THR A 51 9.99 -5.93 -5.49
C THR A 51 11.03 -6.29 -4.44
N GLN A 52 11.18 -7.59 -4.17
CA GLN A 52 12.27 -8.10 -3.35
C GLN A 52 13.46 -8.43 -4.24
N THR A 53 14.63 -7.91 -3.90
CA THR A 53 15.88 -8.31 -4.56
C THR A 53 16.15 -9.80 -4.29
N PRO A 54 16.38 -10.64 -5.32
CA PRO A 54 16.71 -12.05 -5.12
C PRO A 54 17.91 -12.24 -4.18
N GLY A 55 17.78 -13.17 -3.23
CA GLY A 55 18.83 -13.47 -2.25
C GLY A 55 18.79 -12.60 -0.98
N THR A 56 17.77 -11.75 -0.84
CA THR A 56 17.49 -10.99 0.38
C THR A 56 16.27 -11.52 1.12
N THR A 57 16.28 -11.44 2.46
CA THR A 57 15.14 -11.83 3.29
C THR A 57 14.65 -10.63 4.08
N PHE A 58 13.34 -10.34 4.03
CA PHE A 58 12.75 -9.33 4.91
C PHE A 58 12.69 -9.84 6.33
N VAL A 59 13.24 -9.06 7.26
CA VAL A 59 13.16 -9.32 8.71
C VAL A 59 11.96 -8.58 9.29
N THR A 60 11.68 -7.39 8.78
CA THR A 60 10.56 -6.56 9.23
C THR A 60 10.02 -5.75 8.07
N VAL A 61 8.69 -5.71 7.94
CA VAL A 61 8.00 -4.83 6.99
C VAL A 61 6.96 -4.03 7.76
N ASN A 62 6.99 -2.72 7.64
CA ASN A 62 6.08 -1.81 8.34
C ASN A 62 5.35 -0.95 7.31
N TRP A 63 4.03 -1.11 7.24
CA TRP A 63 3.14 -0.34 6.37
C TRP A 63 2.44 0.75 7.16
N LYS A 64 2.35 1.93 6.57
CA LYS A 64 1.68 3.09 7.13
C LYS A 64 0.71 3.73 6.15
N PHE A 65 -0.33 4.33 6.70
CA PHE A 65 -1.22 5.28 6.04
C PHE A 65 -0.99 6.66 6.67
N GLY A 66 -0.35 7.56 5.92
CA GLY A 66 0.28 8.75 6.49
C GLY A 66 1.24 8.39 7.63
N ALA A 67 0.99 8.92 8.83
CA ALA A 67 1.79 8.62 10.02
C ALA A 67 1.37 7.34 10.77
N LYS A 68 0.21 6.77 10.44
CA LYS A 68 -0.42 5.68 11.20
C LYS A 68 0.07 4.33 10.71
N GLU A 69 0.51 3.47 11.63
CA GLU A 69 0.79 2.07 11.32
C GLU A 69 -0.49 1.30 11.04
N ILE A 70 -0.53 0.63 9.89
CA ILE A 70 -1.70 -0.17 9.46
C ILE A 70 -1.39 -1.66 9.46
N PHE A 71 -0.11 -2.02 9.34
CA PHE A 71 0.34 -3.40 9.33
C PHE A 71 1.84 -3.52 9.62
N THR A 72 2.18 -4.53 10.40
CA THR A 72 3.57 -4.95 10.63
C THR A 72 3.72 -6.44 10.32
N PHE A 73 4.77 -6.78 9.58
CA PHE A 73 5.29 -8.13 9.48
C PHE A 73 6.57 -8.25 10.32
N PHE A 74 6.54 -9.16 11.29
CA PHE A 74 7.71 -9.53 12.10
C PHE A 74 7.51 -10.96 12.61
N ASP A 75 8.09 -11.96 11.94
CA ASP A 75 7.86 -13.39 12.24
C ASP A 75 6.38 -13.83 12.15
N GLY A 76 5.52 -12.96 11.63
CA GLY A 76 4.06 -13.11 11.63
C GLY A 76 3.39 -11.86 11.08
N ASN A 77 2.08 -11.93 10.85
CA ASN A 77 1.29 -10.83 10.29
C ASN A 77 0.48 -10.13 11.39
N PHE A 78 0.70 -8.83 11.55
CA PHE A 78 0.05 -8.00 12.57
C PHE A 78 -0.65 -6.80 11.91
N PRO A 79 -1.87 -6.98 11.38
CA PRO A 79 -2.70 -5.85 10.96
C PRO A 79 -3.13 -5.01 12.18
N ALA A 80 -3.25 -3.69 12.00
CA ALA A 80 -3.90 -2.84 12.99
C ALA A 80 -5.40 -3.19 13.09
N PRO A 81 -6.06 -2.98 14.24
CA PRO A 81 -7.45 -3.41 14.48
C PRO A 81 -8.46 -3.01 13.38
N GLU A 82 -8.36 -1.79 12.86
CA GLU A 82 -9.26 -1.30 11.80
C GLU A 82 -9.00 -1.88 10.40
N TYR A 83 -7.86 -2.57 10.24
CA TYR A 83 -7.42 -3.23 9.02
C TYR A 83 -7.48 -4.76 9.13
N GLU A 84 -7.92 -5.30 10.27
CA GLU A 84 -8.16 -6.74 10.43
C GLU A 84 -9.15 -7.25 9.38
N GLY A 85 -8.81 -8.38 8.76
CA GLY A 85 -9.59 -8.98 7.67
C GLY A 85 -9.57 -8.20 6.34
N ARG A 86 -8.92 -7.02 6.28
CA ARG A 86 -8.82 -6.21 5.06
C ARG A 86 -7.47 -6.38 4.34
N ILE A 87 -6.45 -6.86 5.04
CA ILE A 87 -5.08 -6.96 4.53
C ILE A 87 -4.75 -8.38 4.09
N THR A 88 -4.14 -8.51 2.92
CA THR A 88 -3.41 -9.72 2.50
C THR A 88 -1.99 -9.34 2.18
N PHE A 89 -1.04 -9.88 2.95
CA PHE A 89 0.39 -9.61 2.80
C PHE A 89 1.08 -10.68 1.96
N LEU A 90 2.00 -10.26 1.10
CA LEU A 90 2.85 -11.15 0.31
C LEU A 90 4.29 -11.08 0.81
N PHE A 91 4.99 -12.21 0.81
CA PHE A 91 6.37 -12.30 1.29
C PHE A 91 7.36 -11.44 0.50
N THR A 92 6.95 -10.93 -0.67
CA THR A 92 7.71 -9.93 -1.45
C THR A 92 7.69 -8.53 -0.84
N GLY A 93 6.95 -8.31 0.25
CA GLY A 93 6.73 -7.00 0.86
C GLY A 93 5.44 -6.33 0.39
N SER A 94 4.81 -6.86 -0.66
CA SER A 94 3.59 -6.31 -1.27
C SER A 94 2.37 -6.50 -0.36
N LEU A 95 1.40 -5.59 -0.49
CA LEU A 95 0.21 -5.58 0.37
C LEU A 95 -1.05 -5.34 -0.46
N GLU A 96 -2.03 -6.25 -0.38
CA GLU A 96 -3.38 -6.03 -0.89
C GLU A 96 -4.26 -5.45 0.23
N LEU A 97 -4.87 -4.29 -0.02
CA LEU A 97 -5.89 -3.69 0.84
C LEU A 97 -7.27 -3.87 0.21
N ARG A 98 -8.19 -4.50 0.95
CA ARG A 98 -9.53 -4.90 0.50
C ARG A 98 -10.62 -4.15 1.26
N ASN A 99 -11.85 -4.23 0.74
CA ASN A 99 -13.03 -3.56 1.30
C ASN A 99 -12.77 -2.06 1.46
N LEU A 100 -12.35 -1.40 0.39
CA LEU A 100 -11.96 0.02 0.42
C LEU A 100 -13.14 0.92 0.77
N ALA A 101 -12.91 1.88 1.65
CA ALA A 101 -13.81 2.97 1.98
C ALA A 101 -13.26 4.29 1.42
N ARG A 102 -14.11 5.32 1.33
CA ARG A 102 -13.70 6.65 0.85
C ARG A 102 -12.53 7.23 1.66
N THR A 103 -12.47 6.89 2.95
CA THR A 103 -11.44 7.29 3.91
C THR A 103 -10.09 6.61 3.74
N ASP A 104 -9.97 5.59 2.88
CA ASP A 104 -8.69 4.96 2.55
C ASP A 104 -7.93 5.72 1.43
N SER A 105 -8.48 6.81 0.90
CA SER A 105 -7.75 7.64 -0.07
C SER A 105 -6.63 8.40 0.63
N GLY A 106 -5.43 8.40 0.06
CA GLY A 106 -4.28 9.12 0.60
C GLY A 106 -2.95 8.38 0.41
N GLU A 107 -1.95 8.83 1.16
CA GLU A 107 -0.58 8.32 1.04
C GLU A 107 -0.36 7.09 1.93
N TYR A 108 0.23 6.06 1.33
CA TYR A 108 0.72 4.87 2.01
C TYR A 108 2.23 4.80 1.87
N SER A 109 2.90 4.34 2.92
CA SER A 109 4.34 4.06 2.85
C SER A 109 4.66 2.69 3.42
N VAL A 110 5.72 2.08 2.92
CA VAL A 110 6.27 0.85 3.47
C VAL A 110 7.73 1.06 3.79
N THR A 111 8.13 0.64 4.98
CA THR A 111 9.53 0.53 5.39
C THR A 111 9.91 -0.94 5.52
N MET A 112 10.96 -1.36 4.83
CA MET A 112 11.43 -2.75 4.82
C MET A 112 12.84 -2.82 5.39
N PHE A 113 13.05 -3.74 6.33
CA PHE A 113 14.36 -4.08 6.87
C PHE A 113 14.78 -5.45 6.34
N ILE A 114 15.97 -5.49 5.75
CA ILE A 114 16.48 -6.65 5.03
C ILE A 114 17.70 -7.24 5.76
N ALA A 115 17.71 -8.56 5.96
CA ALA A 115 18.89 -9.31 6.34
C ALA A 115 19.67 -9.70 5.08
N GLY A 116 20.89 -9.18 4.95
CA GLY A 116 21.83 -9.55 3.89
C GLY A 116 21.88 -8.61 2.67
N GLY A 117 22.23 -7.34 2.88
CA GLY A 117 22.75 -6.50 1.78
C GLY A 117 24.20 -6.93 1.49
N ARG A 118 24.46 -7.45 0.30
CA ARG A 118 25.81 -7.80 -0.15
C ARG A 118 26.60 -6.51 -0.42
N THR A 119 27.73 -6.34 0.25
CA THR A 119 28.83 -5.47 -0.21
C THR A 119 29.46 -6.04 -1.47
#